data_AF-A0A821VTL2-F1
#
_entry.id   AF-A0A821VTL2-F1
#
_cell.length_a   1.000
_cell.length_b   1.000
_cell.length_c   1.000
_cell.angle_alpha   90.00
_cell.angle_beta   90.00
_cell.angle_gamma   90.00
#
_symmetry.space_group_name_H-M   'P 1'
#
loop_
_entity.id
_entity.type
_entity.pdbx_description
1 polymer ?
#
loop_
_entity_poly.entity_id
_entity_poly.type
_entity_poly.pdbx_seq_one_letter_code
_entity_poly.pdbx_strand_id
1 'polypeptide(L)'
;QGNTAIYTRQDRAGTKYGYECPEERDYWPYISPWADIAMLTSNTKSFNVKPRYDCIETRNDVRTSTKFNNEVNCTSHGGKWLLLYSYLEKAPGYTTQASCERASNSQY
;
A
#
# COMPACT_ATOMS: atom_id res chain seq x y z
N GLN A 1 -2.99 5.63 46.22
CA GLN A 1 -2.89 6.57 45.08
C GLN A 1 -1.41 6.71 44.75
N GLY A 2 -1.00 6.40 43.53
CA GLY A 2 0.40 6.50 43.09
C GLY A 2 0.57 7.62 42.07
N ASN A 3 1.75 8.23 42.02
CA ASN A 3 2.03 9.44 41.25
C ASN A 3 2.45 9.19 39.79
N THR A 4 2.25 7.98 39.28
CA THR A 4 2.66 7.58 37.92
C THR A 4 1.43 7.33 37.03
N ALA A 5 1.60 7.51 35.72
CA ALA A 5 0.52 7.51 34.72
C ALA A 5 -0.28 6.18 34.61
N ILE A 6 0.25 5.09 35.18
CA ILE A 6 -0.43 3.79 35.29
C ILE A 6 -1.65 3.82 36.22
N TYR A 7 -1.75 4.79 37.12
CA TYR A 7 -2.84 4.87 38.11
C TYR A 7 -4.01 5.77 37.67
N THR A 8 -3.91 6.44 36.50
CA THR A 8 -4.92 7.41 36.01
C THR A 8 -5.71 6.96 34.77
N ARG A 9 -5.54 5.71 34.30
CA ARG A 9 -6.22 5.18 33.09
C ARG A 9 -6.98 3.86 33.36
N GLN A 10 -7.89 3.51 32.44
CA GLN A 10 -8.95 2.49 32.54
C GLN A 10 -8.48 1.01 32.58
N ASP A 11 -7.32 0.73 33.14
CA ASP A 11 -6.86 -0.62 33.47
C ASP A 11 -6.01 -0.61 34.74
N ARG A 12 -6.69 -0.58 35.88
CA ARG A 12 -6.05 -0.49 37.20
C ARG A 12 -5.26 -1.74 37.59
N ALA A 13 -5.40 -2.84 36.85
CA ALA A 13 -4.78 -4.14 37.13
C ALA A 13 -3.67 -4.51 36.13
N GLY A 14 -3.44 -3.72 35.07
CA GLY A 14 -2.34 -3.91 34.12
C GLY A 14 -2.45 -5.21 33.30
N THR A 15 -3.66 -5.71 33.11
CA THR A 15 -3.95 -6.99 32.45
C THR A 15 -4.38 -6.83 30.98
N LYS A 16 -4.49 -5.59 30.48
CA LYS A 16 -4.76 -5.32 29.07
C LYS A 16 -3.46 -5.06 28.32
N TYR A 17 -3.06 -6.03 27.52
CA TYR A 17 -1.95 -5.90 26.59
C TYR A 17 -2.52 -5.51 25.22
N GLY A 18 -2.41 -4.23 24.86
CA GLY A 18 -2.63 -3.79 23.49
C GLY A 18 -1.47 -4.23 22.58
N TYR A 19 -1.69 -4.25 21.27
CA TYR A 19 -0.63 -4.49 20.26
C TYR A 19 0.37 -3.31 20.12
N GLU A 20 0.36 -2.38 21.05
CA GLU A 20 1.22 -1.19 21.02
C GLU A 20 2.57 -1.49 21.68
N CYS A 21 3.65 -1.08 21.03
CA CYS A 21 4.98 -1.10 21.64
C CYS A 21 4.99 -0.14 22.86
N PRO A 22 5.38 -0.60 24.06
CA PRO A 22 5.45 0.25 25.25
C PRO A 22 6.29 1.53 25.06
N GLU A 23 7.30 1.45 24.19
CA GLU A 23 8.20 2.54 23.83
C GLU A 23 7.48 3.67 23.09
N GLU A 24 6.46 3.38 22.28
CA GLU A 24 5.66 4.39 21.56
C GLU A 24 4.60 5.03 22.46
N ARG A 25 4.16 4.32 23.51
CA ARG A 25 3.22 4.82 24.52
C ARG A 25 3.85 5.87 25.43
N ASP A 26 5.14 5.72 25.75
CA ASP A 26 5.87 6.64 26.63
C ASP A 26 6.34 7.93 25.91
N TYR A 27 6.16 8.03 24.59
CA TYR A 27 6.44 9.25 23.81
C TYR A 27 5.34 10.33 23.89
N TRP A 28 4.25 10.09 24.61
CA TRP A 28 3.21 11.09 24.85
C TRP A 28 3.69 12.13 25.89
N PRO A 29 3.79 13.45 25.60
CA PRO A 29 3.07 14.21 24.56
C PRO A 29 3.95 14.78 23.42
N TYR A 30 5.14 14.22 23.16
CA TYR A 30 6.10 14.71 22.15
C TYR A 30 6.17 13.84 20.89
N ILE A 31 5.02 13.40 20.38
CA ILE A 31 4.94 13.06 18.96
C ILE A 31 5.00 14.37 18.17
N SER A 32 5.90 14.47 17.20
CA SER A 32 5.80 15.53 16.18
C SER A 32 4.36 15.50 15.64
N PRO A 33 3.62 16.62 15.58
CA PRO A 33 2.26 16.59 15.09
C PRO A 33 2.35 16.10 13.64
N TRP A 34 1.89 14.87 13.40
CA TRP A 34 1.67 14.42 12.04
C TRP A 34 0.62 15.37 11.46
N ALA A 35 1.05 16.20 10.51
CA ALA A 35 0.14 17.03 9.76
C ALA A 35 -0.45 16.15 8.65
N ASP A 36 -1.71 15.77 8.80
CA ASP A 36 -2.45 15.14 7.71
C ASP A 36 -2.55 16.14 6.55
N ILE A 37 -2.09 15.73 5.36
CA ILE A 37 -2.19 16.52 4.13
C ILE A 37 -3.14 15.80 3.17
N ALA A 38 -4.23 16.48 2.81
CA ALA A 38 -5.09 16.06 1.71
C ALA A 38 -4.78 16.90 0.46
N MET A 39 -4.35 16.25 -0.61
CA MET A 39 -4.17 16.90 -1.91
C MET A 39 -5.45 16.72 -2.74
N LEU A 40 -6.30 17.74 -2.75
CA LEU A 40 -7.50 17.78 -3.59
C LEU A 40 -7.13 18.19 -5.01
N THR A 41 -7.52 17.40 -5.99
CA THR A 41 -7.30 17.69 -7.41
C THR A 41 -8.59 17.53 -8.19
N SER A 42 -8.81 18.40 -9.17
CA SER A 42 -9.90 18.25 -10.14
C SER A 42 -9.59 17.18 -11.20
N ASN A 43 -8.34 16.70 -11.27
CA ASN A 43 -7.96 15.66 -12.21
C ASN A 43 -8.43 14.28 -11.73
N THR A 44 -9.50 13.78 -12.33
CA THR A 44 -10.07 12.47 -12.03
C THR A 44 -9.33 11.29 -12.68
N LYS A 45 -8.18 11.53 -13.32
CA LYS A 45 -7.35 10.50 -13.98
C LYS A 45 -6.10 10.17 -13.15
N SER A 46 -6.25 10.04 -11.84
CA SER A 46 -5.18 9.52 -10.98
C SER A 46 -5.14 7.99 -11.04
N PHE A 47 -3.98 7.40 -10.72
CA PHE A 47 -3.82 5.94 -10.67
C PHE A 47 -4.73 5.28 -9.61
N ASN A 48 -5.17 6.04 -8.61
CA ASN A 48 -6.12 5.57 -7.60
C ASN A 48 -7.54 5.40 -8.16
N VAL A 49 -7.87 6.08 -9.26
CA VAL A 49 -9.21 6.08 -9.86
C VAL A 49 -9.23 5.29 -11.17
N LYS A 50 -8.11 5.25 -11.91
CA LYS A 50 -8.03 4.58 -13.20
C LYS A 50 -6.69 3.86 -13.39
N PRO A 51 -6.69 2.68 -14.03
CA PRO A 51 -5.44 2.01 -14.38
C PRO A 51 -4.62 2.88 -15.34
N ARG A 52 -3.30 2.69 -15.30
CA ARG A 52 -2.35 3.45 -16.11
C ARG A 52 -1.35 2.50 -16.74
N TYR A 53 -0.98 2.75 -17.99
CA TYR A 53 0.12 2.05 -18.63
C TYR A 53 1.46 2.48 -18.06
N ASP A 54 2.33 1.50 -17.84
CA ASP A 54 3.70 1.73 -17.41
C ASP A 54 4.66 0.76 -18.11
N CYS A 55 5.93 1.14 -18.15
CA CYS A 55 6.98 0.32 -18.73
C CYS A 55 7.63 -0.55 -17.66
N ILE A 56 7.50 -1.87 -17.80
CA ILE A 56 8.04 -2.84 -16.86
C ILE A 56 9.21 -3.60 -17.48
N GLU A 57 10.35 -3.57 -16.82
CA GLU A 57 11.51 -4.42 -17.10
C GLU A 57 11.63 -5.49 -16.01
N THR A 58 12.15 -6.67 -16.38
CA THR A 58 12.47 -7.72 -15.41
C THR A 58 13.98 -7.77 -15.23
N ARG A 59 14.45 -7.46 -14.02
CA ARG A 59 15.87 -7.49 -13.66
C ARG A 59 16.05 -8.42 -12.47
N ASN A 60 16.87 -9.46 -12.63
CA ASN A 60 17.09 -10.48 -11.59
C ASN A 60 15.77 -11.04 -11.03
N ASP A 61 14.84 -11.41 -11.92
CA ASP A 61 13.49 -11.88 -11.60
C ASP A 61 12.57 -10.88 -10.85
N VAL A 62 13.03 -9.65 -10.64
CA VAL A 62 12.21 -8.56 -10.08
C VAL A 62 11.64 -7.71 -11.22
N ARG A 63 10.32 -7.51 -11.19
CA ARG A 63 9.63 -6.58 -12.09
C ARG A 63 9.76 -5.16 -11.55
N THR A 64 10.34 -4.26 -12.35
CA THR A 64 10.61 -2.88 -11.96
C THR A 64 10.09 -1.92 -13.02
N SER A 65 9.48 -0.81 -12.58
CA SER A 65 9.08 0.29 -13.45
C SER A 65 10.29 1.07 -13.94
N THR A 66 10.28 1.49 -15.21
CA THR A 66 11.40 2.20 -15.84
C THR A 66 11.10 3.70 -15.97
N LYS A 67 12.07 4.45 -16.49
CA LYS A 67 11.91 5.87 -16.81
C LYS A 67 11.05 6.13 -18.06
N PHE A 68 10.75 5.10 -18.85
CA PHE A 68 10.06 5.28 -20.13
C PHE A 68 8.55 5.41 -19.90
N ASN A 69 8.03 6.61 -20.16
CA ASN A 69 6.62 6.95 -19.96
C ASN A 69 5.76 6.83 -21.23
N ASN A 70 6.29 6.20 -22.29
CA ASN A 70 5.57 5.94 -23.53
C ASN A 70 5.94 4.57 -24.10
N GLU A 71 5.03 4.00 -24.87
CA GLU A 71 5.10 2.64 -25.40
C GLU A 71 6.29 2.43 -26.35
N VAL A 72 6.54 3.39 -27.24
CA VAL A 72 7.60 3.30 -28.25
C VAL A 72 8.96 3.22 -27.58
N ASN A 73 9.23 4.10 -26.62
CA ASN A 73 10.49 4.08 -25.87
C ASN A 73 10.60 2.83 -25.00
N CYS A 74 9.51 2.37 -24.39
CA CYS A 74 9.52 1.15 -23.59
C CYS A 74 9.90 -0.09 -24.43
N THR A 75 9.20 -0.29 -25.55
CA THR A 75 9.37 -1.48 -26.39
C THR A 75 10.70 -1.48 -27.12
N SER A 76 11.17 -0.32 -27.59
CA SER A 76 12.51 -0.19 -28.22
C SER A 76 13.67 -0.51 -27.27
N HIS A 77 13.49 -0.40 -25.96
CA HIS A 77 14.49 -0.74 -24.96
C HIS A 77 14.25 -2.12 -24.31
N GLY A 78 13.36 -2.94 -24.89
CA GLY A 78 13.10 -4.30 -24.42
C GLY A 78 12.19 -4.40 -23.19
N GLY A 79 11.57 -3.30 -22.78
CA GLY A 79 10.56 -3.29 -21.73
C GLY A 79 9.19 -3.79 -22.21
N LYS A 80 8.35 -4.21 -21.26
CA LYS A 80 6.95 -4.58 -21.51
C LYS A 80 6.03 -3.42 -21.15
N TRP A 81 5.24 -2.96 -22.12
CA TRP A 81 4.23 -1.93 -21.91
C TRP A 81 2.94 -2.57 -21.37
N LEU A 82 2.68 -2.41 -20.08
CA LEU A 82 1.59 -3.12 -19.40
C LEU A 82 0.62 -2.14 -18.76
N LEU A 83 -0.67 -2.45 -18.84
CA LEU A 83 -1.70 -1.74 -18.09
C LEU A 83 -1.62 -2.18 -16.63
N LEU A 84 -1.24 -1.27 -15.75
CA LEU A 84 -1.21 -1.50 -14.31
C LEU A 84 -2.54 -1.10 -13.68
N TYR A 85 -3.01 -1.90 -12.74
CA TYR A 85 -4.16 -1.61 -11.89
C TYR A 85 -3.68 -1.24 -10.50
N SER A 86 -4.39 -0.32 -9.85
CA SER A 86 -4.21 -0.12 -8.42
C SER A 86 -4.56 -1.41 -7.67
N TYR A 87 -4.10 -1.54 -6.43
CA TYR A 87 -4.25 -2.78 -5.64
C TYR A 87 -5.71 -3.25 -5.45
N LEU A 88 -6.69 -2.41 -5.80
CA LEU A 88 -8.12 -2.64 -5.59
C LEU A 88 -8.84 -3.32 -6.77
N GLU A 89 -8.20 -3.52 -7.93
CA GLU A 89 -8.95 -3.87 -9.16
C GLU A 89 -8.32 -4.98 -10.03
N LYS A 90 -7.62 -5.96 -9.46
CA LYS A 90 -6.98 -6.99 -10.30
C LYS A 90 -7.95 -8.03 -10.86
N ALA A 91 -9.06 -8.30 -10.15
CA ALA A 91 -10.09 -9.24 -10.60
C ALA A 91 -11.38 -9.15 -9.76
N PRO A 92 -12.28 -8.19 -10.04
CA PRO A 92 -13.51 -8.06 -9.27
C PRO A 92 -14.41 -9.31 -9.37
N GLY A 93 -14.28 -10.10 -10.43
CA GLY A 93 -15.01 -11.36 -10.61
C GLY A 93 -14.43 -12.57 -9.86
N TYR A 94 -13.23 -12.45 -9.28
CA TYR A 94 -12.58 -13.53 -8.52
C TYR A 94 -12.51 -13.15 -7.04
N THR A 95 -13.62 -13.37 -6.34
CA THR A 95 -13.78 -13.00 -4.91
C THR A 95 -13.13 -14.00 -3.94
N THR A 96 -12.57 -15.09 -4.44
CA THR A 96 -11.88 -16.11 -3.64
C THR A 96 -10.51 -16.42 -4.21
N GLN A 97 -9.55 -16.74 -3.35
CA GLN A 97 -8.21 -17.17 -3.75
C GLN A 97 -8.26 -18.32 -4.78
N ALA A 98 -9.06 -19.35 -4.50
CA ALA A 98 -9.23 -20.49 -5.40
C ALA A 98 -9.82 -20.13 -6.76
N SER A 99 -10.66 -19.09 -6.86
CA SER A 99 -11.16 -18.60 -8.15
C SER A 99 -10.11 -17.81 -8.93
N CYS A 100 -9.28 -17.04 -8.22
CA CYS A 100 -8.19 -16.27 -8.81
C CYS A 100 -7.08 -17.19 -9.34
N GLU A 101 -6.67 -18.18 -8.56
CA GLU A 101 -5.62 -19.13 -8.92
C GLU A 101 -6.01 -20.01 -10.11
N ARG A 102 -7.27 -20.48 -10.16
CA ARG A 102 -7.79 -21.24 -11.32
C ARG A 102 -7.78 -20.40 -12.60
N ALA A 103 -8.13 -19.12 -12.51
CA ALA A 103 -8.08 -18.23 -13.66
C ALA A 103 -6.63 -17.95 -14.11
N SER A 104 -5.73 -17.73 -13.14
CA SER A 104 -4.31 -17.47 -13.40
C SER A 104 -3.61 -18.65 -14.10
N ASN A 105 -3.99 -19.89 -13.78
CA ASN A 105 -3.40 -21.10 -14.38
C ASN A 105 -3.95 -21.44 -15.77
N SER A 106 -4.91 -20.67 -16.30
CA SER A 106 -5.51 -20.90 -17.63
C SER A 106 -4.92 -20.05 -18.76
N GLN A 107 -3.95 -19.17 -18.46
CA GLN A 107 -3.39 -18.21 -19.41
C GLN A 107 -1.89 -18.40 -19.72
N TYR A 108 -1.34 -19.58 -19.44
CA TYR A 108 -0.01 -20.00 -19.91
C TYR A 108 -0.04 -21.41 -20.48
#